data_AF-A0A2D5YKL0-F1
#
_entry.id   AF-A0A2D5YKL0-F1
#
_cell.length_a   1.000
_cell.length_b   1.000
_cell.length_c   1.000
_cell.angle_alpha   90.00
_cell.angle_beta   90.00
_cell.angle_gamma   90.00
#
_symmetry.space_group_name_H-M   'P 1'
#
loop_
_entity.id
_entity.type
_entity.pdbx_description
1 polymer ?
#
loop_
_entity_poly.entity_id
_entity_poly.type
_entity_poly.pdbx_seq_one_letter_code
_entity_poly.pdbx_strand_id
1 'polypeptide(L)'
;MIDNQECIQLINTAIIKRKEKALDTTYEERLSKVCQSKALKALSVAITELAREENISYDQAAIQIVETVNELDQVWTNYVLMEGINNIKSMLKGERTSETRQH
;
A
#
# COMPACT_ATOMS: atom_id res chain seq x y z
N MET A 1 51.44 -7.95 -13.89
CA MET A 1 50.28 -8.44 -14.66
C MET A 1 49.24 -8.84 -13.62
N ILE A 2 48.05 -8.27 -13.66
CA ILE A 2 46.98 -8.67 -12.73
C ILE A 2 46.62 -10.11 -13.08
N ASP A 3 46.73 -11.00 -12.10
CA ASP A 3 46.40 -12.42 -12.30
C ASP A 3 44.91 -12.52 -12.66
N ASN A 4 44.56 -13.34 -13.65
CA ASN A 4 43.16 -13.53 -14.05
C ASN A 4 42.28 -13.92 -12.86
N GLN A 5 42.86 -14.63 -11.88
CA GLN A 5 42.17 -14.99 -10.65
C GLN A 5 41.85 -13.77 -9.75
N GLU A 6 42.74 -12.79 -9.69
CA GLU A 6 42.55 -11.53 -8.96
C GLU A 6 41.48 -10.65 -9.63
N CYS A 7 41.48 -10.58 -10.96
CA CYS A 7 40.41 -9.93 -11.72
C CYS A 7 39.04 -10.58 -11.47
N ILE A 8 38.96 -11.91 -11.47
CA ILE A 8 37.72 -12.65 -11.20
C ILE A 8 37.23 -12.41 -9.76
N GLN A 9 38.14 -12.38 -8.78
CA GLN A 9 37.79 -12.06 -7.40
C GLN A 9 37.22 -10.64 -7.27
N LEU A 10 37.87 -9.64 -7.88
CA LEU A 10 37.39 -8.26 -7.86
C LEU A 10 36.00 -8.12 -8.51
N ILE A 11 35.78 -8.80 -9.64
CA ILE A 11 34.48 -8.81 -10.32
C ILE A 11 33.41 -9.50 -9.46
N ASN A 12 33.72 -10.65 -8.85
CA ASN A 12 32.78 -11.36 -7.99
C ASN A 12 32.42 -10.54 -6.75
N THR A 13 33.40 -9.90 -6.11
CA THR A 13 33.17 -8.97 -4.99
C THR A 13 32.32 -7.78 -5.42
N ALA A 14 32.55 -7.22 -6.60
CA ALA A 14 31.75 -6.12 -7.12
C ALA A 14 30.30 -6.54 -7.42
N ILE A 15 30.08 -7.75 -7.96
CA ILE A 15 28.74 -8.30 -8.23
C ILE A 15 27.98 -8.56 -6.91
N ILE A 16 28.64 -9.14 -5.90
CA ILE A 16 28.03 -9.39 -4.59
C ILE A 16 27.69 -8.06 -3.91
N LYS A 17 28.64 -7.11 -3.81
CA LYS A 17 28.39 -5.78 -3.23
C LYS A 17 27.29 -5.00 -3.96
N ARG A 18 27.18 -5.15 -5.28
CA ARG A 18 26.10 -4.54 -6.08
C ARG A 18 24.74 -5.14 -5.74
N LYS A 19 24.67 -6.46 -5.54
CA LYS A 19 23.41 -7.15 -5.16
C LYS A 19 23.00 -6.82 -3.73
N GLU A 20 23.95 -6.69 -2.80
CA GLU A 20 23.69 -6.22 -1.42
C GLU A 20 23.13 -4.79 -1.41
N LYS A 21 23.74 -3.85 -2.14
CA LYS A 21 23.24 -2.46 -2.25
C LYS A 21 21.86 -2.34 -2.90
N ALA A 22 21.55 -3.21 -3.87
CA ALA A 22 20.27 -3.18 -4.58
C ALA A 22 19.09 -3.66 -3.71
N LEU A 23 19.38 -4.43 -2.65
CA LEU A 23 18.37 -4.92 -1.71
C LEU A 23 18.05 -3.89 -0.61
N ASP A 24 18.99 -3.08 -0.13
CA ASP A 24 18.72 -2.13 0.97
C ASP A 24 18.16 -0.77 0.51
N THR A 25 18.70 -0.21 -0.58
CA THR A 25 18.37 1.19 -0.95
C THR A 25 16.93 1.37 -1.41
N THR A 26 16.29 0.34 -1.98
CA THR A 26 14.93 0.46 -2.50
C THR A 26 13.86 0.42 -1.40
N TYR A 27 14.07 -0.32 -0.31
CA TYR A 27 13.10 -0.37 0.79
C TYR A 27 13.18 0.87 1.67
N GLU A 28 14.38 1.30 2.05
CA GLU A 28 14.57 2.53 2.82
C GLU A 28 14.06 3.75 2.05
N GLU A 29 14.34 3.84 0.75
CA GLU A 29 13.84 4.93 -0.08
C GLU A 29 12.32 4.89 -0.24
N ARG A 30 11.72 3.70 -0.41
CA ARG A 30 10.25 3.56 -0.48
C ARG A 30 9.59 3.91 0.85
N LEU A 31 10.14 3.44 1.96
CA LEU A 31 9.66 3.76 3.31
C LEU A 31 9.75 5.27 3.55
N SER A 32 10.90 5.86 3.27
CA SER A 32 11.13 7.31 3.38
C SER A 32 10.12 8.11 2.55
N LYS A 33 9.87 7.70 1.30
CA LYS A 33 8.86 8.33 0.44
C LYS A 33 7.44 8.24 1.02
N VAL A 34 7.05 7.10 1.58
CA VAL A 34 5.74 6.93 2.23
C VAL A 34 5.65 7.79 3.49
N CYS A 35 6.68 7.77 4.33
CA CYS A 35 6.78 8.58 5.55
C CYS A 35 6.69 10.08 5.28
N GLN A 36 7.20 10.54 4.14
CA GLN A 36 7.16 11.94 3.71
C GLN A 36 5.93 12.28 2.86
N SER A 37 5.05 11.31 2.59
CA SER A 37 3.89 11.54 1.74
C SER A 37 2.85 12.44 2.42
N LYS A 38 2.20 13.28 1.61
CA LYS A 38 1.06 14.10 2.07
C LYS A 38 -0.10 13.22 2.57
N ALA A 39 -0.25 12.01 2.01
CA ALA A 39 -1.25 11.04 2.44
C ALA A 39 -0.99 10.57 3.88
N LEU A 40 0.25 10.22 4.24
CA LEU A 40 0.57 9.85 5.62
C LEU A 40 0.36 11.03 6.58
N LYS A 41 0.67 12.25 6.16
CA LYS A 41 0.36 13.45 6.97
C LYS A 41 -1.14 13.60 7.22
N ALA A 42 -1.99 13.35 6.21
CA ALA A 42 -3.44 13.38 6.39
C ALA A 42 -3.92 12.26 7.33
N LEU A 43 -3.35 11.06 7.22
CA LEU A 43 -3.63 9.95 8.15
C LEU A 43 -3.24 10.31 9.59
N SER A 44 -2.12 10.99 9.80
CA SER A 44 -1.74 11.46 11.14
C SER A 44 -2.77 12.41 11.74
N VAL A 45 -3.39 13.29 10.93
CA VAL A 45 -4.48 14.17 11.39
C VAL A 45 -5.71 13.35 11.74
N ALA A 46 -6.08 12.39 10.89
CA ALA A 46 -7.22 11.50 11.15
C ALA A 46 -7.02 10.68 12.44
N ILE A 47 -5.81 10.19 12.71
CA ILE A 47 -5.47 9.50 13.97
C ILE A 47 -5.66 10.44 15.17
N THR A 48 -5.21 11.69 15.06
CA THR A 48 -5.38 12.68 16.14
C THR A 48 -6.84 12.99 16.40
N GLU A 49 -7.64 13.20 15.35
CA GLU A 49 -9.07 13.46 15.47
C GLU A 49 -9.82 12.26 16.05
N LEU A 50 -9.56 11.04 15.55
CA LEU A 50 -10.20 9.83 16.05
C LEU A 50 -9.85 9.56 17.52
N ALA A 51 -8.58 9.72 17.91
CA ALA A 51 -8.17 9.57 19.31
C ALA A 51 -8.91 10.55 20.23
N ARG A 52 -9.16 11.77 19.75
CA ARG A 52 -9.91 12.80 20.47
C ARG A 52 -11.40 12.49 20.54
N GLU A 53 -12.01 12.09 19.43
CA GLU A 53 -13.45 11.80 19.33
C GLU A 53 -13.84 10.58 20.18
N GLU A 54 -13.04 9.52 20.13
CA GLU A 54 -13.30 8.27 20.83
C GLU A 54 -12.69 8.22 22.25
N ASN A 55 -11.93 9.25 22.64
CA ASN A 55 -11.20 9.33 23.91
C ASN A 55 -10.31 8.10 24.16
N ILE A 56 -9.49 7.74 23.18
CA ILE A 56 -8.56 6.61 23.19
C ILE A 56 -7.12 7.08 22.97
N SER A 57 -6.13 6.19 23.12
CA SER A 57 -4.74 6.55 22.81
C SER A 57 -4.52 6.70 21.30
N TYR A 58 -3.51 7.49 20.90
CA TYR A 58 -3.12 7.61 19.49
C TYR A 58 -2.75 6.26 18.86
N ASP A 59 -2.12 5.39 19.63
CA ASP A 59 -1.77 4.03 19.18
C ASP A 59 -3.03 3.21 18.88
N GLN A 60 -4.04 3.29 19.75
CA GLN A 60 -5.33 2.61 19.54
C GLN A 60 -6.08 3.16 18.32
N ALA A 61 -6.11 4.48 18.14
CA ALA A 61 -6.71 5.11 16.97
C ALA A 61 -5.99 4.73 15.67
N ALA A 62 -4.66 4.66 15.68
CA ALA A 62 -3.86 4.24 14.53
C ALA A 62 -4.14 2.79 14.14
N ILE A 63 -4.23 1.88 15.12
CA ILE A 63 -4.59 0.48 14.90
C ILE A 63 -5.98 0.40 14.25
N GLN A 64 -6.99 1.08 14.80
CA GLN A 64 -8.35 1.06 14.27
C GLN A 64 -8.43 1.56 12.82
N ILE A 65 -7.73 2.64 12.47
CA ILE A 65 -7.71 3.16 11.10
C ILE A 65 -7.09 2.15 10.14
N VAL A 66 -5.97 1.53 10.51
CA VAL A 66 -5.29 0.53 9.67
C VAL A 66 -6.17 -0.72 9.50
N GLU A 67 -6.78 -1.21 10.57
CA GLU A 67 -7.70 -2.36 10.53
C GLU A 67 -8.91 -2.09 9.63
N THR A 68 -9.53 -0.91 9.75
CA THR A 68 -10.67 -0.50 8.93
C THR A 68 -10.32 -0.47 7.44
N VAL A 69 -9.15 0.08 7.09
CA VAL A 69 -8.68 0.14 5.70
C VAL A 69 -8.39 -1.26 5.16
N ASN A 70 -7.80 -2.14 5.97
CA ASN A 70 -7.52 -3.52 5.58
C ASN A 70 -8.80 -4.33 5.40
N GLU A 71 -9.79 -4.16 6.29
CA GLU A 71 -11.09 -4.81 6.16
C GLU A 71 -11.79 -4.34 4.89
N LEU A 72 -11.74 -3.05 4.57
CA LEU A 72 -12.27 -2.51 3.32
C LEU A 72 -11.63 -3.18 2.09
N ASP A 73 -10.30 -3.31 2.06
CA ASP A 73 -9.57 -3.98 0.96
C ASP A 73 -9.98 -5.46 0.81
N GLN A 74 -10.15 -6.18 1.92
CA GLN A 74 -10.61 -7.57 1.93
C GLN A 74 -12.05 -7.70 1.43
N VAL A 75 -12.95 -6.83 1.91
CA VAL A 75 -14.35 -6.80 1.45
C VAL A 75 -14.40 -6.58 -0.06
N TRP A 76 -13.64 -5.62 -0.59
CA TRP A 76 -13.57 -5.38 -2.02
C TRP A 76 -12.96 -6.54 -2.79
N THR A 77 -11.91 -7.18 -2.28
CA THR A 77 -11.32 -8.36 -2.91
C THR A 77 -12.35 -9.48 -3.05
N ASN A 78 -13.06 -9.79 -1.96
CA ASN A 78 -14.11 -10.81 -1.97
C ASN A 78 -15.28 -10.43 -2.90
N TYR A 79 -15.69 -9.16 -2.87
CA TYR A 79 -16.78 -8.67 -3.70
C TYR A 79 -16.44 -8.71 -5.19
N VAL A 80 -15.22 -8.31 -5.58
CA VAL A 80 -14.71 -8.41 -6.96
C VAL A 80 -14.66 -9.87 -7.42
N LEU A 81 -14.26 -10.80 -6.54
CA LEU A 81 -14.23 -12.22 -6.84
C LEU A 81 -15.63 -12.83 -7.02
N MET A 82 -16.61 -12.39 -6.22
CA MET A 82 -17.98 -12.93 -6.24
C MET A 82 -18.86 -12.31 -7.35
N GLU A 83 -18.78 -11.00 -7.56
CA GLU A 83 -19.65 -10.26 -8.49
C GLU A 83 -19.00 -9.98 -9.86
N GLY A 84 -17.67 -10.09 -9.93
CA GLY A 84 -16.90 -9.74 -11.12
C GLY A 84 -16.74 -8.23 -11.31
N ILE A 85 -15.56 -7.82 -11.80
CA ILE A 85 -15.19 -6.41 -11.95
C ILE A 85 -16.12 -5.59 -12.87
N ASN A 86 -16.86 -6.26 -13.75
CA ASN A 86 -17.78 -5.62 -14.67
C ASN A 86 -19.07 -5.15 -13.99
N ASN A 87 -19.59 -5.91 -13.01
CA ASN A 87 -20.77 -5.52 -12.23
C ASN A 87 -20.45 -4.34 -11.29
N ILE A 88 -19.23 -4.32 -10.74
CA ILE A 88 -18.75 -3.19 -9.93
C ILE A 88 -18.65 -1.92 -10.78
N LYS A 89 -18.14 -2.03 -12.02
CA LYS A 89 -18.05 -0.88 -12.94
C LYS A 89 -19.42 -0.33 -13.32
N SER A 90 -20.46 -1.15 -13.50
CA SER A 90 -21.82 -0.67 -13.78
C SER A 90 -22.44 0.01 -12.55
N MET A 91 -22.28 -0.58 -11.36
CA MET A 91 -22.75 0.02 -10.09
C MET A 91 -22.08 1.36 -9.79
N LEU A 92 -20.74 1.46 -9.92
CA LEU A 92 -19.99 2.70 -9.67
C LEU A 92 -20.26 3.79 -10.71
N LYS A 93 -20.58 3.41 -11.95
CA LYS A 93 -21.00 4.36 -13.01
C LYS A 93 -22.42 4.89 -12.80
N GLY A 94 -23.16 4.36 -11.83
CA GLY A 94 -24.50 4.82 -11.52
C GLY A 94 -25.48 4.59 -12.67
N GLU A 95 -25.37 3.44 -13.36
CA GLU A 95 -26.50 2.93 -14.14
C GLU A 95 -27.60 2.56 -13.13
N ARG A 96 -28.33 3.58 -12.68
CA ARG A 96 -29.69 3.45 -12.20
C ARG A 96 -30.41 2.74 -13.34
N THR A 97 -30.63 1.44 -13.17
CA THR A 97 -31.78 0.78 -13.77
C THR A 97 -32.99 1.59 -13.32
N SER A 98 -33.36 2.56 -14.16
CA SER A 98 -34.66 3.19 -14.11
C SER A 98 -35.66 2.06 -14.16
N GLU A 99 -36.37 1.86 -13.06
CA GLU A 99 -37.58 1.06 -13.00
C GLU A 99 -38.45 1.47 -14.19
N THR A 100 -38.46 0.63 -15.22
CA THR A 100 -39.52 0.66 -16.21
C THR A 100 -40.78 0.17 -15.48
N ARG A 101 -41.48 1.10 -14.83
CA ARG A 101 -42.91 0.99 -14.61
C ARG A 101 -43.54 0.92 -16.01
N GLN A 102 -43.84 -0.28 -16.46
CA GLN A 102 -44.79 -0.50 -17.55
C GLN A 102 -46.10 -1.03 -16.95
N HIS A 103 -47.16 -0.48 -17.50
CA HIS A 103 -48.57 -0.52 -17.10
C HIS A 103 -49.15 -1.90 -16.81
#